data_AF-A0A927ZJ15-F1
#
_entry.id   AF-A0A927ZJ15-F1
#
_cell.length_a   1.000
_cell.length_b   1.000
_cell.length_c   1.000
_cell.angle_alpha   90.00
_cell.angle_beta   90.00
_cell.angle_gamma   90.00
#
_symmetry.space_group_name_H-M   'P 1'
#
loop_
_entity.id
_entity.type
_entity.pdbx_description
1 polymer ?
#
loop_
_entity_poly.entity_id
_entity_poly.type
_entity_poly.pdbx_seq_one_letter_code
_entity_poly.pdbx_strand_id
1 'polypeptide(L)'
;MLQWVRPRHRNSMALYPLPPTAKRTAFFLNFFILSPVLVWPARRSSCRKYLKACGSLGYDGNRKSVPNRRSFMSTVLYTFSATGNSLTTACKLAELLPDCTVKSVTTYGHRHSVTEEADAVGFVFPVYYGDMPWPVRNLIHKMVFAENAYLFAVPTYRGGWGDVNKRLNQLLNTRGQKLSLSCGVPMPGNSFINEPQVDQGYLDAQNENVEKAAERIRNREVEDYRTDEILPLRPVDHPNNFRGITAEESCVGCGVCVSVCPMGNIRLQDGKAVIGDNCATCLACFHWCPAEAIWMSKQENIARRSKYHHPDVVLGEIIALKG
;
A
#
# COMPACT_ATOMS: atom_id res chain seq x y z
N MET A 1 42.15 -36.14 -25.88
CA MET A 1 42.24 -36.65 -24.49
C MET A 1 43.51 -36.07 -23.88
N LEU A 2 43.45 -34.84 -23.36
CA LEU A 2 44.61 -34.11 -22.85
C LEU A 2 44.19 -33.30 -21.61
N GLN A 3 44.96 -33.52 -20.54
CA GLN A 3 44.72 -33.07 -19.18
C GLN A 3 44.93 -31.56 -19.03
N TRP A 4 44.08 -30.95 -18.19
CA TRP A 4 44.16 -29.56 -17.77
C TRP A 4 45.33 -29.33 -16.80
N VAL A 5 46.24 -28.47 -17.20
CA VAL A 5 47.29 -27.87 -16.37
C VAL A 5 46.74 -26.58 -15.74
N ARG A 6 46.84 -26.45 -14.41
CA ARG A 6 46.56 -25.21 -13.67
C ARG A 6 47.66 -24.17 -13.90
N PRO A 7 47.33 -22.86 -13.87
CA PRO A 7 48.25 -21.87 -13.32
C PRO A 7 47.69 -21.20 -12.06
N ARG A 8 48.60 -21.04 -11.09
CA ARG A 8 48.47 -20.15 -9.92
C ARG A 8 48.53 -18.70 -10.40
N HIS A 9 47.73 -17.80 -9.82
CA HIS A 9 48.20 -16.46 -9.48
C HIS A 9 47.51 -15.97 -8.21
N ARG A 10 48.35 -15.61 -7.23
CA ARG A 10 48.03 -14.87 -6.02
C ARG A 10 47.65 -13.44 -6.42
N ASN A 11 46.59 -12.91 -5.84
CA ASN A 11 46.48 -11.48 -5.59
C ASN A 11 46.02 -11.27 -4.15
N SER A 12 46.92 -10.66 -3.40
CA SER A 12 46.77 -10.15 -2.04
C SER A 12 45.89 -8.90 -2.04
N MET A 13 44.81 -8.89 -1.28
CA MET A 13 44.18 -7.66 -0.79
C MET A 13 44.29 -7.62 0.73
N ALA A 14 44.79 -6.48 1.19
CA ALA A 14 45.17 -6.20 2.56
C ALA A 14 43.95 -6.13 3.49
N LEU A 15 44.08 -6.80 4.64
CA LEU A 15 43.26 -6.64 5.83
C LEU A 15 43.71 -5.36 6.54
N TYR A 16 42.80 -4.38 6.70
CA TYR A 16 43.02 -3.24 7.59
C TYR A 16 42.63 -3.63 9.03
N PRO A 17 43.47 -3.34 10.04
CA PRO A 17 43.17 -3.67 11.43
C PRO A 17 42.30 -2.60 12.10
N LEU A 18 41.30 -3.05 12.87
CA LEU A 18 40.53 -2.25 13.82
C LEU A 18 41.39 -1.91 15.06
N PRO A 19 41.33 -0.69 15.61
CA PRO A 19 42.00 -0.37 16.87
C PRO A 19 41.14 -0.73 18.10
N PRO A 20 41.78 -0.94 19.27
CA PRO A 20 41.19 -1.67 20.39
C PRO A 20 40.41 -0.80 21.38
N THR A 21 39.58 -1.51 22.15
CA THR A 21 38.77 -1.12 23.30
C THR A 21 39.44 -0.17 24.32
N ALA A 22 38.69 0.82 24.82
CA ALA A 22 38.99 1.51 26.07
C ALA A 22 37.72 1.66 26.95
N LYS A 23 37.99 1.64 28.25
CA LYS A 23 37.10 1.27 29.37
C LYS A 23 36.02 2.31 29.69
N ARG A 24 34.97 1.79 30.35
CA ARG A 24 33.94 2.51 31.10
C ARG A 24 34.53 3.49 32.11
N THR A 25 34.00 4.71 32.13
CA THR A 25 33.96 5.57 33.33
C THR A 25 32.71 6.45 33.25
N ALA A 26 31.88 6.35 34.28
CA ALA A 26 30.70 7.19 34.48
C ALA A 26 31.15 8.57 35.00
N PHE A 27 30.64 9.64 34.41
CA PHE A 27 30.67 10.98 34.99
C PHE A 27 29.29 11.61 34.83
N PHE A 28 28.65 11.85 35.98
CA PHE A 28 27.49 12.71 36.11
C PHE A 28 27.90 14.16 35.79
N LEU A 29 27.23 14.81 34.85
CA LEU A 29 27.16 16.27 34.82
C LEU A 29 25.79 16.72 34.33
N ASN A 30 25.06 17.34 35.25
CA ASN A 30 23.88 18.15 35.01
C ASN A 30 24.23 19.32 34.08
N PHE A 31 23.52 19.45 32.97
CA PHE A 31 23.33 20.74 32.30
C PHE A 31 21.88 20.87 31.84
N PHE A 32 21.14 21.68 32.59
CA PHE A 32 19.92 22.34 32.15
C PHE A 32 20.27 23.28 30.99
N ILE A 33 19.79 22.98 29.78
CA ILE A 33 19.62 24.01 28.74
C ILE A 33 18.23 23.80 28.13
N LEU A 34 17.38 24.79 28.41
CA LEU A 34 16.06 24.97 27.83
C LEU A 34 16.20 25.24 26.32
N SER A 35 15.51 24.46 25.50
CA SER A 35 15.16 24.84 24.13
C SER A 35 13.75 24.33 23.84
N PRO A 36 12.88 25.17 23.25
CA PRO A 36 11.47 24.85 23.11
C PRO A 36 11.30 23.84 21.98
N VAL A 37 11.18 22.57 22.33
CA VAL A 37 10.58 21.58 21.44
C VAL A 37 9.11 21.98 21.33
N LEU A 38 8.75 22.51 20.17
CA LEU A 38 7.37 22.55 19.70
C LEU A 38 6.88 21.10 19.65
N VAL A 39 6.30 20.64 20.76
CA VAL A 39 5.60 19.37 20.85
C VAL A 39 4.35 19.52 19.99
N TRP A 40 4.43 19.03 18.76
CA TRP A 40 3.24 18.80 17.95
C TRP A 40 2.37 17.81 18.73
N PRO A 41 1.13 18.14 19.10
CA PRO A 41 0.28 17.18 19.77
C PRO A 41 0.06 16.00 18.83
N ALA A 42 0.46 14.81 19.25
CA ALA A 42 0.17 13.54 18.60
C ALA A 42 -1.36 13.33 18.57
N ARG A 43 -2.04 14.03 17.66
CA ARG A 43 -3.40 13.70 17.28
C ARG A 43 -3.30 12.41 16.48
N ARG A 44 -3.59 11.28 17.13
CA ARG A 44 -3.97 10.06 16.41
C ARG A 44 -5.18 10.41 15.53
N SER A 45 -4.94 10.85 14.30
CA SER A 45 -5.99 11.03 13.31
C SER A 45 -6.46 9.63 12.94
N SER A 46 -7.46 9.11 13.65
CA SER A 46 -7.97 7.78 13.33
C SER A 46 -8.52 7.81 11.91
N CYS A 47 -7.95 7.00 11.03
CA CYS A 47 -8.43 6.81 9.66
C CYS A 47 -9.89 6.33 9.65
N ARG A 48 -10.40 5.79 10.76
CA ARG A 48 -11.81 5.42 10.95
C ARG A 48 -12.81 6.51 10.60
N LYS A 49 -12.49 7.81 10.76
CA LYS A 49 -13.43 8.89 10.37
C LYS A 49 -13.72 8.92 8.86
N TYR A 50 -12.83 8.36 8.04
CA TYR A 50 -12.96 8.30 6.58
C TYR A 50 -13.50 6.97 6.07
N LEU A 51 -13.35 5.90 6.87
CA LEU A 51 -13.92 4.58 6.58
C LEU A 51 -15.42 4.58 6.94
N LYS A 52 -16.24 5.30 6.16
CA LYS A 52 -17.70 5.26 6.33
C LYS A 52 -18.20 3.84 6.03
N ALA A 53 -18.77 3.18 7.04
CA ALA A 53 -19.58 1.98 6.85
C ALA A 53 -20.77 2.34 5.94
N CYS A 54 -20.99 1.54 4.90
CA CYS A 54 -22.11 1.70 3.99
C CYS A 54 -23.40 1.28 4.70
N GLY A 55 -24.09 2.24 5.32
CA GLY A 55 -25.41 2.05 5.94
C GLY A 55 -26.47 2.80 5.15
N SER A 56 -27.38 2.05 4.53
CA SER A 56 -28.73 2.40 4.04
C SER A 56 -29.00 3.90 3.74
N LEU A 57 -28.97 4.28 2.46
CA LEU A 57 -29.68 5.48 2.01
C LEU A 57 -31.18 5.14 1.94
N GLY A 58 -31.90 5.51 2.99
CA GLY A 58 -33.35 5.70 2.94
C GLY A 58 -33.64 6.88 2.02
N TYR A 59 -34.45 6.64 1.00
CA TYR A 59 -35.05 7.64 0.15
C TYR A 59 -36.07 8.42 0.99
N ASP A 60 -35.83 9.71 1.23
CA ASP A 60 -36.90 10.60 1.68
C ASP A 60 -36.94 11.82 0.76
N GLY A 61 -38.15 12.09 0.28
CA GLY A 61 -38.43 12.99 -0.82
C GLY A 61 -38.32 14.46 -0.43
N ASN A 62 -38.21 15.26 -1.48
CA ASN A 62 -38.60 16.67 -1.53
C ASN A 62 -37.59 17.69 -0.94
N ARG A 63 -36.71 18.23 -1.80
CA ARG A 63 -36.16 19.58 -1.60
C ARG A 63 -36.13 20.38 -2.90
N LYS A 64 -36.81 21.53 -2.82
CA LYS A 64 -36.92 22.60 -3.80
C LYS A 64 -35.54 23.13 -4.20
N SER A 65 -35.43 23.52 -5.47
CA SER A 65 -34.27 24.12 -6.12
C SER A 65 -33.77 25.38 -5.42
N VAL A 66 -32.48 25.40 -5.08
CA VAL A 66 -31.74 26.61 -4.67
C VAL A 66 -30.66 26.90 -5.73
N PRO A 67 -30.46 28.15 -6.18
CA PRO A 67 -29.60 28.43 -7.33
C PRO A 67 -28.11 28.45 -6.97
N ASN A 68 -27.33 27.84 -7.86
CA ASN A 68 -25.93 28.07 -8.22
C ASN A 68 -24.94 28.43 -7.09
N ARG A 69 -24.45 27.40 -6.38
CA ARG A 69 -23.13 27.43 -5.74
C ARG A 69 -22.13 26.87 -6.75
N ARG A 70 -20.98 27.51 -6.94
CA ARG A 70 -19.82 26.88 -7.59
C ARG A 70 -19.68 25.46 -7.01
N SER A 71 -19.90 24.43 -7.83
CA SER A 71 -20.00 23.07 -7.33
C SER A 71 -18.67 22.70 -6.68
N PHE A 72 -18.71 22.38 -5.40
CA PHE A 72 -17.58 21.69 -4.79
C PHE A 72 -17.41 20.39 -5.58
N MET A 73 -16.22 20.19 -6.15
CA MET A 73 -15.95 19.02 -6.96
C MET A 73 -15.79 17.82 -6.04
N SER A 74 -16.66 16.84 -6.20
CA SER A 74 -16.67 15.63 -5.39
C SER A 74 -15.46 14.75 -5.74
N THR A 75 -14.77 14.25 -4.72
CA THR A 75 -13.63 13.34 -4.89
C THR A 75 -13.87 12.01 -4.19
N VAL A 76 -13.61 10.91 -4.89
CA VAL A 76 -13.62 9.56 -4.30
C VAL A 76 -12.27 8.90 -4.44
N LEU A 77 -11.70 8.42 -3.32
CA LEU A 77 -10.46 7.66 -3.27
C LEU A 77 -10.75 6.16 -3.05
N TYR A 78 -10.48 5.33 -4.05
CA TYR A 78 -10.48 3.88 -3.91
C TYR A 78 -9.13 3.39 -3.37
N THR A 79 -9.15 2.84 -2.17
CA THR A 79 -7.94 2.51 -1.40
C THR A 79 -7.77 1.01 -1.17
N PHE A 80 -6.56 0.51 -1.44
CA PHE A 80 -6.13 -0.84 -1.06
C PHE A 80 -4.88 -0.73 -0.18
N SER A 81 -4.83 -1.46 0.94
CA SER A 81 -3.67 -1.43 1.84
C SER A 81 -3.54 -2.73 2.62
N ALA A 82 -2.33 -3.30 2.65
CA ALA A 82 -2.02 -4.49 3.45
C ALA A 82 -1.43 -4.14 4.83
N THR A 83 -0.56 -3.13 4.89
CA THR A 83 0.20 -2.77 6.11
C THR A 83 -0.08 -1.36 6.62
N GLY A 84 -0.94 -0.59 5.96
CA GLY A 84 -1.33 0.75 6.40
C GLY A 84 -0.79 1.89 5.54
N ASN A 85 0.29 1.72 4.77
CA ASN A 85 0.91 2.82 4.01
C ASN A 85 -0.06 3.55 3.08
N SER A 86 -0.74 2.82 2.21
CA SER A 86 -1.74 3.41 1.31
C SER A 86 -2.99 3.89 2.05
N LEU A 87 -3.31 3.32 3.21
CA LEU A 87 -4.43 3.79 4.03
C LEU A 87 -4.11 5.15 4.64
N THR A 88 -2.93 5.34 5.23
CA THR A 88 -2.52 6.63 5.79
C THR A 88 -2.35 7.69 4.71
N THR A 89 -1.78 7.32 3.55
CA THR A 89 -1.73 8.20 2.37
C THR A 89 -3.13 8.64 1.93
N ALA A 90 -4.11 7.73 1.84
CA ALA A 90 -5.47 8.08 1.45
C ALA A 90 -6.16 8.99 2.49
N CYS A 91 -5.99 8.72 3.79
CA CYS A 91 -6.57 9.56 4.85
C CYS A 91 -5.99 10.97 4.85
N LYS A 92 -4.67 11.12 4.69
CA LYS A 92 -4.00 12.43 4.60
C LYS A 92 -4.44 13.17 3.33
N LEU A 93 -4.55 12.46 2.21
CA LEU A 93 -5.05 13.07 0.96
C LEU A 93 -6.50 13.54 1.10
N ALA A 94 -7.36 12.76 1.75
CA ALA A 94 -8.75 13.14 2.03
C ALA A 94 -8.89 14.35 2.95
N GLU A 95 -7.89 14.65 3.79
CA GLU A 95 -7.82 15.89 4.58
C GLU A 95 -7.48 17.12 3.74
N LEU A 96 -6.73 16.94 2.65
CA LEU A 96 -6.19 18.01 1.82
C LEU A 96 -7.03 18.28 0.57
N LEU A 97 -7.95 17.37 0.22
CA LEU A 97 -8.86 17.50 -0.93
C LEU A 97 -10.27 17.85 -0.43
N PRO A 98 -10.93 18.88 -1.02
CA PRO A 98 -12.29 19.22 -0.67
C PRO A 98 -13.27 18.11 -1.07
N ASP A 99 -14.32 17.91 -0.27
CA ASP A 99 -15.39 16.93 -0.52
C ASP A 99 -14.89 15.52 -0.92
N CYS A 100 -13.95 15.01 -0.13
CA CYS A 100 -13.26 13.75 -0.42
C CYS A 100 -13.78 12.60 0.45
N THR A 101 -14.15 11.49 -0.20
CA THR A 101 -14.57 10.23 0.46
C THR A 101 -13.59 9.10 0.15
N VAL A 102 -13.21 8.33 1.18
CA VAL A 102 -12.38 7.13 1.01
C VAL A 102 -13.26 5.89 0.94
N LYS A 103 -13.10 5.10 -0.12
CA LYS A 103 -13.77 3.80 -0.33
C LYS A 103 -12.73 2.69 -0.36
N SER A 104 -13.10 1.52 0.17
CA SER A 104 -12.28 0.32 0.06
C SER A 104 -12.32 -0.27 -1.34
N VAL A 105 -11.17 -0.69 -1.86
CA VAL A 105 -11.11 -1.49 -3.10
C VAL A 105 -11.76 -2.86 -2.91
N THR A 106 -11.55 -3.52 -1.77
CA THR A 106 -11.98 -4.91 -1.57
C THR A 106 -13.49 -5.02 -1.37
N THR A 107 -14.08 -4.11 -0.60
CA THR A 107 -15.54 -4.08 -0.38
C THR A 107 -16.32 -3.93 -1.69
N TYR A 108 -15.80 -3.14 -2.63
CA TYR A 108 -16.44 -2.91 -3.93
C TYR A 108 -16.04 -3.94 -4.99
N GLY A 109 -14.88 -4.60 -4.83
CA GLY A 109 -14.39 -5.62 -5.76
C GLY A 109 -15.29 -6.86 -5.88
N HIS A 110 -16.17 -7.11 -4.89
CA HIS A 110 -17.15 -8.20 -4.93
C HIS A 110 -18.38 -7.89 -5.80
N ARG A 111 -18.60 -6.62 -6.17
CA ARG A 111 -19.75 -6.23 -7.00
C ARG A 111 -19.53 -6.69 -8.45
N HIS A 112 -20.64 -6.82 -9.20
CA HIS A 112 -20.60 -7.11 -10.63
C HIS A 112 -20.19 -5.88 -11.44
N SER A 113 -20.71 -4.71 -11.08
CA SER A 113 -20.36 -3.41 -11.65
C SER A 113 -20.33 -2.34 -10.56
N VAL A 114 -19.57 -1.28 -10.80
CA VAL A 114 -19.46 -0.13 -9.90
C VAL A 114 -19.51 1.15 -10.73
N THR A 115 -20.60 1.90 -10.63
CA THR A 115 -20.69 3.25 -11.21
C THR A 115 -20.13 4.26 -10.23
N GLU A 116 -19.24 5.14 -10.69
CA GLU A 116 -18.73 6.27 -9.93
C GLU A 116 -19.00 7.58 -10.67
N GLU A 117 -19.77 8.45 -10.03
CA GLU A 117 -20.24 9.73 -10.60
C GLU A 117 -19.44 10.93 -10.10
N ALA A 118 -18.43 10.70 -9.24
CA ALA A 118 -17.59 11.75 -8.70
C ALA A 118 -16.80 12.49 -9.79
N ASP A 119 -16.59 13.80 -9.60
CA ASP A 119 -15.85 14.66 -10.52
C ASP A 119 -14.36 14.29 -10.61
N ALA A 120 -13.83 13.71 -9.53
CA ALA A 120 -12.48 13.19 -9.44
C ALA A 120 -12.47 11.80 -8.77
N VAL A 121 -11.75 10.86 -9.37
CA VAL A 121 -11.61 9.49 -8.85
C VAL A 121 -10.14 9.13 -8.73
N GLY A 122 -9.70 8.87 -7.50
CA GLY A 122 -8.33 8.54 -7.16
C GLY A 122 -8.16 7.07 -6.79
N PHE A 123 -7.05 6.46 -7.20
CA PHE A 123 -6.67 5.11 -6.77
C PHE A 123 -5.43 5.16 -5.88
N VAL A 124 -5.55 4.74 -4.62
CA VAL A 124 -4.45 4.74 -3.65
C VAL A 124 -4.10 3.30 -3.29
N PHE A 125 -2.93 2.84 -3.72
CA PHE A 125 -2.55 1.43 -3.57
C PHE A 125 -1.03 1.24 -3.49
N PRO A 126 -0.53 0.16 -2.90
CA PRO A 126 0.89 -0.16 -2.89
C PRO A 126 1.32 -0.77 -4.23
N VAL A 127 2.53 -0.47 -4.67
CA VAL A 127 3.16 -1.11 -5.83
C VAL A 127 3.74 -2.45 -5.41
N TYR A 128 3.24 -3.52 -6.03
CA TYR A 128 3.70 -4.88 -5.83
C TYR A 128 4.27 -5.42 -7.13
N TYR A 129 5.52 -5.88 -7.11
CA TYR A 129 6.20 -6.41 -8.30
C TYR A 129 6.21 -5.44 -9.51
N GLY A 130 6.27 -4.13 -9.22
CA GLY A 130 6.27 -3.09 -10.24
C GLY A 130 4.92 -2.75 -10.84
N ASP A 131 3.81 -3.18 -10.23
CA ASP A 131 2.45 -2.91 -10.72
C ASP A 131 1.40 -2.83 -9.58
N MET A 132 0.16 -2.53 -9.95
CA MET A 132 -0.98 -2.45 -9.03
C MET A 132 -1.40 -3.86 -8.56
N PRO A 133 -1.90 -4.02 -7.32
CA PRO A 133 -2.39 -5.31 -6.83
C PRO A 133 -3.63 -5.77 -7.60
N TRP A 134 -3.78 -7.09 -7.79
CA TRP A 134 -4.94 -7.67 -8.49
C TRP A 134 -6.30 -7.12 -8.03
N PRO A 135 -6.59 -6.94 -6.72
CA PRO A 135 -7.86 -6.36 -6.28
C PRO A 135 -8.18 -4.99 -6.90
N VAL A 136 -7.16 -4.14 -7.09
CA VAL A 136 -7.29 -2.82 -7.71
C VAL A 136 -7.61 -2.98 -9.20
N ARG A 137 -6.83 -3.80 -9.90
CA ARG A 137 -7.05 -4.11 -11.33
C ARG A 137 -8.45 -4.67 -11.59
N ASN A 138 -8.89 -5.60 -10.75
CA ASN A 138 -10.19 -6.26 -10.84
C ASN A 138 -11.35 -5.30 -10.57
N LEU A 139 -11.20 -4.38 -9.61
CA LEU A 139 -12.19 -3.34 -9.38
C LEU A 139 -12.33 -2.44 -10.60
N ILE A 140 -11.21 -1.89 -11.12
CA ILE A 140 -11.23 -0.95 -12.25
C ILE A 140 -11.85 -1.58 -13.50
N HIS A 141 -11.62 -2.89 -13.73
CA HIS A 141 -12.28 -3.62 -14.82
C HIS A 141 -13.81 -3.53 -14.80
N LYS A 142 -14.40 -3.39 -13.62
CA LYS A 142 -15.85 -3.37 -13.37
C LYS A 142 -16.40 -1.97 -13.20
N MET A 143 -15.55 -0.95 -13.24
CA MET A 143 -15.94 0.43 -13.01
C MET A 143 -16.45 1.09 -14.28
N VAL A 144 -17.50 1.89 -14.11
CA VAL A 144 -17.97 2.87 -15.09
C VAL A 144 -17.83 4.24 -14.46
N PHE A 145 -17.20 5.16 -15.18
CA PHE A 145 -16.89 6.50 -14.69
C PHE A 145 -17.75 7.53 -15.41
N ALA A 146 -17.99 8.68 -14.78
CA ALA A 146 -18.52 9.85 -15.46
C ALA A 146 -17.60 10.23 -16.65
N GLU A 147 -18.21 10.73 -17.74
CA GLU A 147 -17.52 10.97 -19.02
C GLU A 147 -16.26 11.83 -18.87
N ASN A 148 -16.31 12.88 -18.04
CA ASN A 148 -15.22 13.83 -17.83
C ASN A 148 -14.57 13.71 -16.44
N ALA A 149 -14.66 12.53 -15.81
CA ALA A 149 -14.05 12.29 -14.51
C ALA A 149 -12.53 12.49 -14.57
N TYR A 150 -11.98 13.22 -13.58
CA TYR A 150 -10.54 13.34 -13.43
C TYR A 150 -9.98 12.11 -12.71
N LEU A 151 -9.30 11.26 -13.46
CA LEU A 151 -8.79 9.99 -12.94
C LEU A 151 -7.33 10.14 -12.56
N PHE A 152 -7.00 9.82 -11.31
CA PHE A 152 -5.62 9.88 -10.82
C PHE A 152 -5.22 8.68 -9.98
N ALA A 153 -3.91 8.50 -9.80
CA ALA A 153 -3.36 7.44 -8.96
C ALA A 153 -2.35 8.01 -7.95
N VAL A 154 -2.35 7.44 -6.75
CA VAL A 154 -1.35 7.70 -5.69
C VAL A 154 -0.75 6.38 -5.22
N PRO A 155 0.08 5.74 -6.06
CA PRO A 155 0.79 4.52 -5.70
C PRO A 155 1.82 4.76 -4.58
N THR A 156 1.82 3.90 -3.56
CA THR A 156 2.87 3.87 -2.53
C THR A 156 3.92 2.83 -2.87
N TYR A 157 5.21 3.14 -2.71
CA TYR A 157 6.27 2.23 -3.17
C TYR A 157 7.59 2.41 -2.41
N ARG A 158 8.39 1.35 -2.38
CA ARG A 158 9.80 1.42 -1.98
C ARG A 158 10.69 1.31 -3.21
N GLY A 159 11.70 2.17 -3.31
CA GLY A 159 12.63 2.19 -4.43
C GLY A 159 12.00 2.79 -5.69
N GLY A 160 11.32 1.96 -6.50
CA GLY A 160 10.69 2.39 -7.75
C GLY A 160 9.30 1.79 -7.94
N TRP A 161 8.42 2.54 -8.61
CA TRP A 161 7.04 2.17 -8.89
C TRP A 161 6.79 1.47 -10.24
N GLY A 162 7.85 1.25 -11.04
CA GLY A 162 7.74 0.56 -12.33
C GLY A 162 6.87 1.31 -13.36
N ASP A 163 6.20 0.55 -14.22
CA ASP A 163 5.32 1.05 -15.30
C ASP A 163 3.83 1.06 -14.89
N VAL A 164 3.53 1.10 -13.59
CA VAL A 164 2.16 0.96 -13.07
C VAL A 164 1.21 2.02 -13.63
N ASN A 165 1.70 3.25 -13.84
CA ASN A 165 0.97 4.35 -14.46
C ASN A 165 0.60 4.05 -15.93
N LYS A 166 1.53 3.51 -16.72
CA LYS A 166 1.28 3.11 -18.11
C LYS A 166 0.24 1.98 -18.18
N ARG A 167 0.36 0.98 -17.31
CA ARG A 167 -0.59 -0.16 -17.24
C ARG A 167 -1.97 0.25 -16.76
N LEU A 168 -2.03 1.15 -15.78
CA LEU A 168 -3.29 1.73 -15.33
C LEU A 168 -3.94 2.53 -16.46
N ASN A 169 -3.16 3.32 -17.20
CA ASN A 169 -3.67 4.04 -18.36
C ASN A 169 -4.19 3.09 -19.46
N GLN A 170 -3.45 2.01 -19.79
CA GLN A 170 -3.94 0.99 -20.72
C GLN A 170 -5.24 0.34 -20.25
N LEU A 171 -5.35 0.03 -18.96
CA LEU A 171 -6.58 -0.53 -18.37
C LEU A 171 -7.75 0.45 -18.48
N LEU A 172 -7.56 1.72 -18.12
CA LEU A 172 -8.59 2.75 -18.23
C LEU A 172 -9.03 2.98 -19.68
N ASN A 173 -8.10 2.91 -20.65
CA ASN A 173 -8.44 3.03 -22.07
C ASN A 173 -9.42 1.94 -22.52
N THR A 174 -9.30 0.72 -21.97
CA THR A 174 -10.29 -0.36 -22.25
C THR A 174 -11.69 -0.06 -21.71
N ARG A 175 -11.85 0.98 -20.88
CA ARG A 175 -13.09 1.50 -20.32
C ARG A 175 -13.50 2.85 -20.94
N GLY A 176 -12.86 3.27 -22.03
CA GLY A 176 -13.11 4.57 -22.67
C GLY A 176 -12.63 5.77 -21.87
N GLN A 177 -11.71 5.57 -20.93
CA GLN A 177 -11.21 6.58 -20.00
C GLN A 177 -9.70 6.71 -20.09
N LYS A 178 -9.12 7.79 -19.55
CA LYS A 178 -7.67 8.03 -19.54
C LYS A 178 -7.19 8.37 -18.13
N LEU A 179 -5.99 7.90 -17.77
CA LEU A 179 -5.33 8.37 -16.56
C LEU A 179 -4.86 9.82 -16.77
N SER A 180 -5.33 10.74 -15.93
CA SER A 180 -4.92 12.15 -15.96
C SER A 180 -3.58 12.35 -15.26
N LEU A 181 -3.42 11.81 -14.04
CA LEU A 181 -2.24 12.04 -13.20
C LEU A 181 -1.87 10.82 -12.37
N SER A 182 -0.57 10.62 -12.13
CA SER A 182 -0.04 9.64 -11.19
C SER A 182 1.03 10.30 -10.33
N CYS A 183 0.83 10.32 -9.01
CA CYS A 183 1.75 10.91 -8.05
C CYS A 183 2.25 9.84 -7.08
N GLY A 184 3.51 9.47 -7.21
CA GLY A 184 4.10 8.43 -6.37
C GLY A 184 4.40 8.94 -4.97
N VAL A 185 4.09 8.14 -3.95
CA VAL A 185 4.45 8.43 -2.55
C VAL A 185 5.43 7.36 -2.05
N PRO A 186 6.72 7.70 -1.88
CA PRO A 186 7.70 6.79 -1.30
C PRO A 186 7.31 6.34 0.11
N MET A 187 7.30 5.03 0.36
CA MET A 187 6.93 4.41 1.64
C MET A 187 7.78 3.17 1.92
N PRO A 188 7.90 2.71 3.18
CA PRO A 188 8.61 1.47 3.49
C PRO A 188 8.02 0.25 2.77
N GLY A 189 8.87 -0.71 2.42
CA GLY A 189 8.50 -1.88 1.63
C GLY A 189 7.78 -2.94 2.45
N ASN A 190 6.72 -3.53 1.89
CA ASN A 190 5.87 -4.54 2.55
C ASN A 190 5.58 -5.78 1.68
N SER A 191 6.15 -5.89 0.47
CA SER A 191 5.88 -7.02 -0.46
C SER A 191 7.15 -7.68 -1.02
N PHE A 192 8.30 -6.99 -0.92
CA PHE A 192 9.61 -7.47 -1.33
C PHE A 192 10.62 -7.10 -0.23
N ILE A 193 11.04 -8.07 0.57
CA ILE A 193 11.69 -7.83 1.85
C ILE A 193 13.11 -8.37 1.79
N ASN A 194 14.08 -7.67 1.18
CA ASN A 194 15.46 -8.14 1.27
C ASN A 194 16.16 -7.73 2.57
N GLU A 195 15.76 -6.66 3.26
CA GLU A 195 16.28 -6.32 4.60
C GLU A 195 15.25 -5.52 5.43
N PRO A 196 15.26 -5.68 6.78
CA PRO A 196 14.30 -5.04 7.67
C PRO A 196 14.77 -3.62 8.00
N GLN A 197 14.36 -2.64 7.22
CA GLN A 197 14.42 -1.27 7.67
C GLN A 197 13.08 -0.61 7.37
N VAL A 198 12.32 -0.37 8.44
CA VAL A 198 11.43 0.78 8.46
C VAL A 198 12.34 1.96 8.28
N ASP A 199 12.47 2.40 7.04
CA ASP A 199 13.21 3.62 6.74
C ASP A 199 12.35 4.76 7.26
N GLN A 200 12.73 5.27 8.43
CA GLN A 200 12.05 6.35 9.11
C GLN A 200 11.97 7.59 8.21
N GLY A 201 12.94 7.80 7.31
CA GLY A 201 12.92 8.88 6.33
C GLY A 201 11.71 8.81 5.40
N TYR A 202 11.25 7.61 5.00
CA TYR A 202 10.01 7.50 4.23
C TYR A 202 8.78 7.89 5.04
N LEU A 203 8.73 7.54 6.32
CA LEU A 203 7.60 7.89 7.19
C LEU A 203 7.57 9.39 7.48
N ASP A 204 8.72 9.98 7.78
CA ASP A 204 8.86 11.39 8.08
C ASP A 204 8.51 12.26 6.86
N ALA A 205 8.90 11.83 5.66
CA ALA A 205 8.60 12.52 4.41
C ALA A 205 7.18 12.27 3.88
N GLN A 206 6.38 11.38 4.50
CA GLN A 206 5.06 11.02 3.96
C GLN A 206 4.15 12.25 3.84
N ASN A 207 4.13 13.12 4.85
CA ASN A 207 3.28 14.32 4.84
C ASN A 207 3.61 15.23 3.66
N GLU A 208 4.89 15.59 3.51
CA GLU A 208 5.37 16.46 2.43
C GLU A 208 5.05 15.87 1.06
N ASN A 209 5.27 14.57 0.87
CA ASN A 209 4.98 13.89 -0.41
C ASN A 209 3.48 13.86 -0.72
N VAL A 210 2.62 13.67 0.29
CA VAL A 210 1.16 13.71 0.12
C VAL A 210 0.67 15.13 -0.14
N GLU A 211 1.26 16.14 0.49
CA GLU A 211 0.96 17.56 0.24
C GLU A 211 1.27 17.95 -1.20
N LYS A 212 2.44 17.57 -1.72
CA LYS A 212 2.81 17.76 -3.13
C LYS A 212 1.83 17.06 -4.06
N ALA A 213 1.48 15.79 -3.78
CA ALA A 213 0.49 15.08 -4.58
C ALA A 213 -0.88 15.78 -4.57
N ALA A 214 -1.33 16.23 -3.39
CA ALA A 214 -2.60 16.92 -3.22
C ALA A 214 -2.65 18.24 -3.98
N GLU A 215 -1.55 19.00 -3.99
CA GLU A 215 -1.44 20.23 -4.77
C GLU A 215 -1.64 19.98 -6.27
N ARG A 216 -0.89 19.02 -6.83
CA ARG A 216 -1.01 18.65 -8.25
C ARG A 216 -2.40 18.16 -8.62
N ILE A 217 -3.03 17.39 -7.71
CA ILE A 217 -4.41 16.91 -7.87
C ILE A 217 -5.42 18.06 -7.84
N ARG A 218 -5.30 19.01 -6.91
CA ARG A 218 -6.17 20.21 -6.85
C ARG A 218 -6.04 21.08 -8.09
N ASN A 219 -4.83 21.17 -8.64
CA ASN A 219 -4.55 21.88 -9.88
C ASN A 219 -5.00 21.12 -11.15
N ARG A 220 -5.50 19.89 -10.99
CA ARG A 220 -5.92 18.98 -12.09
C ARG A 220 -4.83 18.84 -13.17
N GLU A 221 -3.58 18.72 -12.73
CA GLU A 221 -2.46 18.51 -13.64
C GLU A 221 -2.65 17.24 -14.49
N VAL A 222 -2.09 17.24 -15.69
CA VAL A 222 -2.19 16.10 -16.61
C VAL A 222 -0.81 15.73 -17.11
N GLU A 223 -0.54 14.43 -17.18
CA GLU A 223 0.64 13.86 -17.80
C GLU A 223 0.25 12.84 -18.88
N ASP A 224 1.19 12.52 -19.78
CA ASP A 224 0.97 11.51 -20.81
C ASP A 224 1.58 10.16 -20.41
N TYR A 225 0.72 9.15 -20.26
CA TYR A 225 1.09 7.78 -19.91
C TYR A 225 0.83 6.79 -21.04
N ARG A 226 0.67 7.27 -22.28
CA ARG A 226 0.55 6.40 -23.46
C ARG A 226 1.87 5.68 -23.71
N THR A 227 1.76 4.45 -24.20
CA THR A 227 2.89 3.65 -24.65
C THR A 227 2.42 2.69 -25.71
N ASP A 228 3.21 2.54 -26.77
CA ASP A 228 2.99 1.57 -27.84
C ASP A 228 3.59 0.19 -27.46
N GLU A 229 4.30 0.11 -26.33
CA GLU A 229 4.91 -1.12 -25.86
C GLU A 229 3.87 -2.10 -25.29
N ILE A 230 3.97 -3.36 -25.69
CA ILE A 230 3.27 -4.45 -25.03
C ILE A 230 3.99 -4.74 -23.72
N LEU A 231 3.41 -4.30 -22.62
CA LEU A 231 4.00 -4.46 -21.30
C LEU A 231 3.83 -5.92 -20.82
N PRO A 232 4.91 -6.63 -20.42
CA PRO A 232 4.86 -8.06 -20.09
C PRO A 232 4.03 -8.34 -18.83
N LEU A 233 3.43 -9.51 -18.70
CA LEU A 233 2.66 -9.85 -17.49
C LEU A 233 3.53 -9.82 -16.22
N ARG A 234 2.93 -9.40 -15.11
CA ARG A 234 3.51 -9.35 -13.77
C ARG A 234 2.84 -10.39 -12.86
N PRO A 235 3.53 -10.88 -11.81
CA PRO A 235 2.94 -11.83 -10.86
C PRO A 235 1.63 -11.37 -10.20
N VAL A 236 1.37 -10.05 -10.17
CA VAL A 236 0.17 -9.45 -9.56
C VAL A 236 -1.00 -9.27 -10.53
N ASP A 237 -0.83 -9.65 -11.80
CA ASP A 237 -1.90 -9.53 -12.80
C ASP A 237 -3.01 -10.57 -12.62
N HIS A 238 -2.74 -11.63 -11.86
CA HIS A 238 -3.70 -12.66 -11.49
C HIS A 238 -3.56 -13.00 -10.01
N PRO A 239 -4.66 -13.41 -9.34
CA PRO A 239 -4.57 -13.88 -7.98
C PRO A 239 -3.97 -15.28 -8.00
N ASN A 240 -2.75 -15.39 -7.46
CA ASN A 240 -2.03 -16.64 -7.37
C ASN A 240 -1.10 -16.58 -6.15
N ASN A 241 -0.96 -17.68 -5.42
CA ASN A 241 -0.01 -17.79 -4.32
C ASN A 241 1.44 -17.95 -4.82
N PHE A 242 1.92 -16.95 -5.55
CA PHE A 242 3.22 -16.95 -6.21
C PHE A 242 4.39 -17.15 -5.23
N ARG A 243 4.25 -16.66 -3.98
CA ARG A 243 5.28 -16.80 -2.93
C ARG A 243 5.18 -18.08 -2.10
N GLY A 244 4.17 -18.93 -2.33
CA GLY A 244 3.94 -20.13 -1.51
C GLY A 244 3.66 -19.77 -0.05
N ILE A 245 2.82 -18.76 0.18
CA ILE A 245 2.38 -18.33 1.50
C ILE A 245 1.65 -19.51 2.16
N THR A 246 2.13 -19.94 3.32
CA THR A 246 1.61 -21.06 4.10
C THR A 246 1.57 -20.70 5.59
N ALA A 247 0.94 -21.53 6.41
CA ALA A 247 1.02 -21.45 7.87
C ALA A 247 1.92 -22.57 8.42
N GLU A 248 2.67 -22.27 9.46
CA GLU A 248 3.51 -23.22 10.20
C GLU A 248 2.79 -23.79 11.43
N GLU A 249 3.41 -24.79 12.05
CA GLU A 249 2.92 -25.43 13.27
C GLU A 249 2.73 -24.46 14.45
N SER A 250 3.47 -23.35 14.47
CA SER A 250 3.34 -22.28 15.46
C SER A 250 1.98 -21.55 15.41
N CYS A 251 1.13 -21.84 14.41
CA CYS A 251 -0.19 -21.24 14.30
C CYS A 251 -1.09 -21.61 15.49
N VAL A 252 -1.62 -20.61 16.17
CA VAL A 252 -2.50 -20.76 17.34
C VAL A 252 -3.99 -20.64 17.02
N GLY A 253 -4.37 -20.63 15.73
CA GLY A 253 -5.78 -20.59 15.33
C GLY A 253 -6.51 -19.25 15.58
N CYS A 254 -5.79 -18.16 15.84
CA CYS A 254 -6.40 -16.86 16.22
C CYS A 254 -7.27 -16.19 15.14
N GLY A 255 -7.22 -16.63 13.88
CA GLY A 255 -8.04 -16.09 12.80
C GLY A 255 -7.66 -14.69 12.27
N VAL A 256 -6.64 -14.01 12.82
CA VAL A 256 -6.25 -12.66 12.36
C VAL A 256 -5.94 -12.62 10.85
N CYS A 257 -5.25 -13.64 10.34
CA CYS A 257 -4.94 -13.78 8.91
C CYS A 257 -6.21 -13.89 8.03
N VAL A 258 -7.27 -14.53 8.52
CA VAL A 258 -8.59 -14.60 7.86
C VAL A 258 -9.23 -13.21 7.83
N SER A 259 -9.18 -12.50 8.96
CA SER A 259 -9.77 -11.16 9.11
C SER A 259 -9.10 -10.12 8.21
N VAL A 260 -7.78 -10.18 8.01
CA VAL A 260 -7.05 -9.20 7.17
C VAL A 260 -6.90 -9.61 5.70
N CYS A 261 -7.24 -10.85 5.33
CA CYS A 261 -7.08 -11.30 3.95
C CYS A 261 -8.08 -10.58 3.02
N PRO A 262 -7.60 -9.72 2.09
CA PRO A 262 -8.50 -8.98 1.19
C PRO A 262 -9.18 -9.86 0.14
N MET A 263 -8.68 -11.09 -0.04
CA MET A 263 -9.14 -12.03 -1.07
C MET A 263 -10.12 -13.09 -0.53
N GLY A 264 -10.36 -13.12 0.78
CA GLY A 264 -11.09 -14.23 1.40
C GLY A 264 -10.41 -15.60 1.21
N ASN A 265 -9.09 -15.61 1.01
CA ASN A 265 -8.31 -16.77 0.58
C ASN A 265 -7.81 -17.66 1.74
N ILE A 266 -8.10 -17.31 2.99
CA ILE A 266 -7.59 -17.99 4.16
C ILE A 266 -8.77 -18.46 5.00
N ARG A 267 -8.74 -19.72 5.43
CA ARG A 267 -9.73 -20.31 6.35
C ARG A 267 -9.02 -20.95 7.55
N LEU A 268 -9.77 -21.18 8.62
CA LEU A 268 -9.30 -22.04 9.71
C LEU A 268 -9.79 -23.47 9.46
N GLN A 269 -8.89 -24.44 9.56
CA GLN A 269 -9.19 -25.86 9.47
C GLN A 269 -8.36 -26.57 10.55
N ASP A 270 -9.01 -27.40 11.37
CA ASP A 270 -8.37 -28.11 12.49
C ASP A 270 -7.56 -27.18 13.43
N GLY A 271 -8.09 -25.97 13.65
CA GLY A 271 -7.46 -24.95 14.49
C GLY A 271 -6.23 -24.26 13.87
N LYS A 272 -5.92 -24.51 12.59
CA LYS A 272 -4.78 -23.93 11.86
C LYS A 272 -5.25 -23.11 10.66
N ALA A 273 -4.45 -22.12 10.27
CA ALA A 273 -4.72 -21.35 9.07
C ALA A 273 -4.35 -22.15 7.82
N VAL A 274 -5.27 -22.26 6.87
CA VAL A 274 -5.05 -22.87 5.55
C VAL A 274 -5.19 -21.78 4.49
N ILE A 275 -4.15 -21.60 3.67
CA ILE A 275 -4.07 -20.58 2.63
C ILE A 275 -4.35 -21.23 1.27
N GLY A 276 -5.32 -20.71 0.52
CA GLY A 276 -5.62 -21.16 -0.84
C GLY A 276 -4.77 -20.47 -1.91
N ASP A 277 -5.14 -20.68 -3.18
CA ASP A 277 -4.40 -20.12 -4.32
C ASP A 277 -4.93 -18.77 -4.82
N ASN A 278 -6.10 -18.30 -4.37
CA ASN A 278 -6.66 -17.00 -4.75
C ASN A 278 -5.98 -15.84 -4.00
N CYS A 279 -4.68 -15.65 -4.20
CA CYS A 279 -3.86 -14.76 -3.38
C CYS A 279 -3.42 -13.49 -4.14
N ALA A 280 -3.62 -12.31 -3.55
CA ALA A 280 -3.08 -11.05 -4.07
C ALA A 280 -1.58 -10.85 -3.74
N THR A 281 -0.97 -11.80 -3.02
CA THR A 281 0.44 -11.77 -2.58
C THR A 281 0.82 -10.48 -1.83
N CYS A 282 -0.15 -9.91 -1.09
CA CYS A 282 0.00 -8.62 -0.40
C CYS A 282 0.68 -8.70 0.98
N LEU A 283 0.86 -9.91 1.50
CA LEU A 283 1.49 -10.20 2.79
C LEU A 283 0.80 -9.58 4.02
N ALA A 284 -0.46 -9.14 3.93
CA ALA A 284 -1.23 -8.72 5.10
C ALA A 284 -1.25 -9.81 6.19
N CYS A 285 -1.50 -11.07 5.81
CA CYS A 285 -1.50 -12.19 6.74
C CYS A 285 -0.14 -12.39 7.44
N PHE A 286 0.98 -12.16 6.75
CA PHE A 286 2.33 -12.25 7.31
C PHE A 286 2.57 -11.14 8.33
N HIS A 287 2.32 -9.89 7.93
CA HIS A 287 2.63 -8.72 8.76
C HIS A 287 1.77 -8.61 10.01
N TRP A 288 0.52 -9.08 9.98
CA TRP A 288 -0.42 -8.96 11.08
C TRP A 288 -0.56 -10.25 11.92
N CYS A 289 0.10 -11.35 11.57
CA CYS A 289 0.00 -12.58 12.37
C CYS A 289 0.66 -12.39 13.75
N PRO A 290 -0.06 -12.50 14.87
CA PRO A 290 0.54 -12.32 16.19
C PRO A 290 1.49 -13.47 16.57
N ALA A 291 1.19 -14.69 16.11
CA ALA A 291 2.00 -15.89 16.38
C ALA A 291 3.21 -16.04 15.43
N GLU A 292 3.40 -15.11 14.50
CA GLU A 292 4.46 -15.19 13.47
C GLU A 292 4.38 -16.45 12.57
N ALA A 293 3.23 -17.13 12.57
CA ALA A 293 3.09 -18.44 11.97
C ALA A 293 2.87 -18.45 10.45
N ILE A 294 2.95 -17.32 9.77
CA ILE A 294 2.77 -17.25 8.31
C ILE A 294 4.14 -17.19 7.64
N TRP A 295 4.36 -18.06 6.67
CA TRP A 295 5.63 -18.29 6.02
C TRP A 295 5.50 -18.21 4.50
N MET A 296 6.59 -17.92 3.79
CA MET A 296 6.65 -17.91 2.32
C MET A 296 7.61 -19.02 1.85
N SER A 297 7.06 -20.20 1.54
CA SER A 297 7.82 -21.44 1.28
C SER A 297 8.75 -21.42 0.08
N LYS A 298 8.54 -20.53 -0.90
CA LYS A 298 9.34 -20.46 -2.13
C LYS A 298 10.55 -19.51 -2.05
N GLN A 299 11.00 -19.16 -0.85
CA GLN A 299 12.22 -18.37 -0.65
C GLN A 299 12.97 -18.86 0.60
N GLU A 300 14.11 -19.51 0.37
CA GLU A 300 14.89 -20.23 1.39
C GLU A 300 15.51 -19.32 2.48
N ASN A 301 15.50 -17.99 2.30
CA ASN A 301 16.12 -17.02 3.21
C ASN A 301 15.12 -16.10 3.96
N ILE A 302 13.84 -16.47 4.05
CA ILE A 302 12.79 -15.61 4.63
C ILE A 302 12.67 -15.68 6.15
N ALA A 303 13.33 -16.65 6.83
CA ALA A 303 13.03 -17.19 8.18
C ALA A 303 13.12 -16.15 9.31
N ARG A 304 13.52 -14.93 8.97
CA ARG A 304 14.00 -13.90 9.88
C ARG A 304 13.62 -12.50 9.41
N ARG A 305 12.48 -12.33 8.72
CA ARG A 305 12.04 -11.02 8.24
C ARG A 305 11.16 -10.33 9.30
N SER A 306 11.57 -9.15 9.72
CA SER A 306 10.78 -8.32 10.64
C SER A 306 9.43 -7.98 10.03
N LYS A 307 8.38 -8.06 10.85
CA LYS A 307 7.05 -7.57 10.49
C LYS A 307 7.06 -6.06 10.39
N TYR A 308 6.13 -5.55 9.60
CA TYR A 308 5.95 -4.12 9.39
C TYR A 308 4.49 -3.81 9.19
N HIS A 309 4.01 -2.85 9.96
CA HIS A 309 2.81 -2.09 9.69
C HIS A 309 3.12 -0.63 9.94
N HIS A 310 2.40 0.26 9.26
CA HIS A 310 2.50 1.69 9.48
C HIS A 310 2.25 1.98 10.96
N PRO A 311 3.08 2.80 11.64
CA PRO A 311 2.99 3.01 13.08
C PRO A 311 1.64 3.62 13.52
N ASP A 312 1.05 4.45 12.67
CA ASP A 312 -0.25 5.09 12.95
C ASP A 312 -1.48 4.22 12.64
N VAL A 313 -1.30 2.99 12.16
CA VAL A 313 -2.41 2.10 11.77
C VAL A 313 -2.52 0.95 12.74
N VAL A 314 -3.73 0.72 13.24
CA VAL A 314 -4.04 -0.45 14.08
C VAL A 314 -4.74 -1.55 13.28
N LEU A 315 -4.64 -2.80 13.74
CA LEU A 315 -5.22 -3.98 13.08
C LEU A 315 -6.70 -3.79 12.71
N GLY A 316 -7.49 -3.21 13.61
CA GLY A 316 -8.92 -2.97 13.38
C GLY A 316 -9.23 -2.05 12.19
N GLU A 317 -8.31 -1.15 11.82
CA GLU A 317 -8.47 -0.29 10.64
C GLU A 317 -8.20 -1.05 9.34
N ILE A 318 -7.27 -2.00 9.34
CA ILE A 318 -7.05 -2.90 8.20
C ILE A 318 -8.24 -3.85 8.02
N ILE A 319 -8.78 -4.39 9.12
CA ILE A 319 -9.99 -5.21 9.08
C ILE A 319 -11.18 -4.40 8.56
N ALA A 320 -11.38 -3.18 9.05
CA ALA A 320 -12.45 -2.31 8.57
C ALA A 320 -12.29 -1.91 7.08
N LEU A 321 -11.05 -1.74 6.61
CA LEU A 321 -10.79 -1.48 5.19
C LEU A 321 -11.16 -2.69 4.32
N LYS A 322 -11.07 -3.92 4.81
CA LYS A 322 -11.47 -5.11 4.03
C LYS A 322 -12.96 -5.08 3.65
N GLY A 323 -13.81 -4.63 4.58
CA GLY A 323 -15.27 -4.80 4.50
C GLY A 323 -15.72 -5.96 5.37
#